data_AF-A0A1H3Z8N1-F1
#
_entry.id   AF-A0A1H3Z8N1-F1
#
_cell.length_a   1.000
_cell.length_b   1.000
_cell.length_c   1.000
_cell.angle_alpha   90.00
_cell.angle_beta   90.00
_cell.angle_gamma   90.00
#
_symmetry.space_group_name_H-M   'P 1'
#
loop_
_entity.id
_entity.type
_entity.pdbx_description
1 polymer ?
#
loop_
_entity_poly.entity_id
_entity_poly.type
_entity_poly.pdbx_seq_one_letter_code
_entity_poly.pdbx_strand_id
1 'polypeptide(L)'
;MVKVLLPKCKQMTSEELEITFNEAVDRINNHTEPFPADFLLRLYAYYKKATNNYERPSSRTPIINAFKTNALFQIKNISTDEAKKTYIELVNNYFLYRK
;
A
#
# COMPACT_ATOMS: atom_id res chain seq x y z
N MET A 1 15.92 20.43 -9.85
CA MET A 1 15.02 19.39 -9.31
C MET A 1 15.21 18.14 -10.17
N VAL A 2 16.05 17.21 -9.71
CA VAL A 2 16.37 16.00 -10.49
C VAL A 2 15.15 15.09 -10.45
N LYS A 3 14.42 14.97 -11.57
CA LYS A 3 13.48 13.87 -11.77
C LYS A 3 14.31 12.60 -11.78
N VAL A 4 14.33 11.87 -10.67
CA VAL A 4 14.68 10.45 -10.68
C VAL A 4 13.59 9.80 -11.52
N LEU A 5 13.89 9.57 -12.79
CA LEU A 5 13.12 8.68 -13.65
C LEU A 5 13.31 7.29 -13.05
N LEU A 6 12.41 6.91 -12.14
CA LEU A 6 12.24 5.51 -11.79
C LEU A 6 12.10 4.74 -13.11
N PRO A 7 12.82 3.62 -13.28
CA PRO A 7 12.74 2.84 -14.51
C PRO A 7 11.26 2.60 -14.76
N LYS A 8 10.77 3.00 -15.95
CA LYS A 8 9.40 2.70 -16.38
C LYS A 8 9.20 1.22 -16.09
N CYS A 9 8.41 0.88 -15.07
CA CYS A 9 8.12 -0.50 -14.74
C CYS A 9 7.72 -1.15 -16.06
N LYS A 10 8.41 -2.23 -16.45
CA LYS A 10 7.90 -3.15 -17.45
C LYS A 10 6.40 -3.25 -17.20
N GLN A 11 5.57 -3.02 -18.23
CA GLN A 11 4.13 -3.21 -18.07
C GLN A 11 3.93 -4.65 -17.65
N MET A 12 3.55 -4.83 -16.38
CA MET A 12 3.24 -6.13 -15.81
C MET A 12 1.91 -6.58 -16.40
N THR A 13 1.81 -7.87 -16.71
CA THR A 13 0.51 -8.50 -16.92
C THR A 13 -0.32 -8.43 -15.63
N SER A 14 -1.62 -8.67 -15.73
CA SER A 14 -2.50 -8.70 -14.55
C SER A 14 -2.08 -9.79 -13.54
N GLU A 15 -1.62 -10.94 -14.05
CA GLU A 15 -1.13 -12.05 -13.23
C GLU A 15 0.19 -11.71 -12.53
N GLU A 16 1.16 -11.15 -13.25
CA GLU A 16 2.42 -10.69 -12.66
C GLU A 16 2.16 -9.63 -11.57
N LEU A 17 1.24 -8.70 -11.82
CA LEU A 17 0.88 -7.66 -10.86
C LEU A 17 0.29 -8.25 -9.58
N GLU A 18 -0.57 -9.26 -9.71
CA GLU A 18 -1.16 -9.96 -8.56
C GLU A 18 -0.11 -10.69 -7.74
N ILE A 19 0.77 -11.44 -8.40
CA ILE A 19 1.86 -12.18 -7.75
C ILE A 19 2.75 -11.21 -6.95
N THR A 20 3.25 -10.14 -7.59
CA THR A 20 4.12 -9.18 -6.92
C THR A 20 3.42 -8.41 -5.81
N PHE A 21 2.11 -8.15 -5.95
CA PHE A 21 1.33 -7.55 -4.87
C PHE A 21 1.27 -8.46 -3.64
N ASN A 22 1.00 -9.75 -3.85
CA ASN A 22 0.96 -10.75 -2.77
C ASN A 22 2.34 -10.93 -2.11
N GLU A 23 3.41 -10.98 -2.90
CA GLU A 23 4.79 -11.02 -2.37
C GLU A 23 5.12 -9.79 -1.51
N ALA A 24 4.67 -8.60 -1.92
CA ALA A 24 4.86 -7.37 -1.15
C ALA A 24 4.07 -7.40 0.18
N VAL A 25 2.84 -7.94 0.16
CA VAL A 25 2.02 -8.14 1.37
C VAL A 25 2.70 -9.11 2.32
N ASP A 26 3.17 -10.26 1.83
CA ASP A 26 3.87 -11.26 2.63
C ASP A 26 5.17 -10.69 3.23
N ARG A 27 5.90 -9.89 2.47
CA ARG A 27 7.10 -9.21 2.97
C ARG A 27 6.80 -8.29 4.16
N ILE A 28 5.69 -7.56 4.12
CA ILE A 28 5.25 -6.72 5.24
C ILE A 28 4.82 -7.58 6.43
N ASN A 29 4.05 -8.65 6.20
CA ASN A 29 3.56 -9.54 7.27
C ASN A 29 4.68 -10.30 7.97
N ASN A 30 5.75 -10.65 7.25
CA ASN A 30 6.91 -11.38 7.79
C ASN A 30 7.96 -10.45 8.44
N HIS A 31 7.81 -9.13 8.32
CA HIS A 31 8.75 -8.19 8.91
C HIS A 31 8.50 -8.01 10.41
N THR A 32 9.56 -8.08 11.21
CA THR A 32 9.47 -8.12 12.68
C THR A 32 9.67 -6.76 13.35
N GLU A 33 10.36 -5.82 12.71
CA GLU A 33 10.59 -4.50 13.30
C GLU A 33 9.34 -3.61 13.14
N PRO A 34 9.08 -2.70 14.10
CA PRO A 34 7.92 -1.83 14.03
C PRO A 34 8.01 -0.90 12.82
N PHE A 35 6.88 -0.72 12.14
CA PHE A 35 6.72 0.28 11.09
C PHE A 35 6.21 1.61 11.65
N PRO A 36 6.55 2.75 11.04
CA PRO A 36 5.87 4.01 11.28
C PRO A 36 4.36 3.91 11.07
N ALA A 37 3.57 4.54 11.93
CA ALA A 37 2.11 4.45 11.87
C ALA A 37 1.52 5.04 10.57
N ASP A 38 2.11 6.11 10.04
CA ASP A 38 1.70 6.73 8.78
C ASP A 38 1.98 5.80 7.57
N PHE A 39 3.04 5.01 7.63
CA PHE A 39 3.35 4.00 6.62
C PHE A 39 2.30 2.89 6.64
N LEU A 40 1.95 2.39 7.82
CA LEU A 40 0.90 1.38 7.99
C LEU A 40 -0.48 1.89 7.53
N LEU A 41 -0.81 3.16 7.77
CA LEU A 41 -2.08 3.75 7.31
C LEU A 41 -2.15 3.82 5.78
N ARG A 42 -1.04 4.16 5.12
CA ARG A 42 -0.95 4.15 3.65
C ARG A 42 -1.12 2.73 3.11
N LEU A 43 -0.36 1.76 3.63
CA LEU A 43 -0.47 0.35 3.22
C LEU A 43 -1.89 -0.18 3.43
N TYR A 44 -2.53 0.13 4.55
CA TYR A 44 -3.92 -0.24 4.83
C TYR A 44 -4.89 0.26 3.74
N ALA A 45 -4.78 1.52 3.35
CA ALA A 45 -5.68 2.11 2.37
C ALA A 45 -5.49 1.47 0.98
N TYR A 46 -4.24 1.34 0.52
CA TYR A 46 -3.93 0.71 -0.76
C TYR A 46 -4.32 -0.77 -0.78
N TYR A 47 -4.09 -1.51 0.30
CA TYR A 47 -4.49 -2.91 0.41
C TYR A 47 -6.01 -3.06 0.27
N LYS A 48 -6.80 -2.31 1.07
CA LYS A 48 -8.27 -2.35 1.00
C LYS A 48 -8.81 -2.04 -0.39
N LYS A 49 -8.20 -1.06 -1.06
CA LYS A 49 -8.56 -0.70 -2.44
C LYS A 49 -8.13 -1.77 -3.45
N ALA A 50 -6.93 -2.32 -3.32
CA ALA A 50 -6.39 -3.37 -4.18
C ALA A 50 -7.23 -4.66 -4.13
N THR A 51 -7.76 -5.00 -2.96
CA THR A 51 -8.59 -6.19 -2.74
C THR A 51 -10.10 -5.92 -2.87
N ASN A 52 -10.52 -4.73 -3.36
CA ASN A 52 -11.92 -4.34 -3.45
C ASN A 52 -12.71 -4.52 -2.13
N ASN A 53 -12.07 -4.34 -0.98
CA ASN A 53 -12.73 -4.48 0.32
C ASN A 53 -13.26 -3.11 0.79
N TYR A 54 -14.58 -2.94 0.72
CA TYR A 54 -15.31 -1.71 1.08
C TYR A 54 -15.83 -1.68 2.52
N GLU A 55 -15.50 -2.66 3.35
CA GLU A 55 -15.92 -2.67 4.76
C GLU A 55 -15.34 -1.46 5.51
N ARG A 56 -16.13 -0.88 6.40
CA ARG A 56 -15.70 0.27 7.21
C ARG A 56 -14.66 -0.17 8.25
N PRO A 57 -13.71 0.72 8.63
CA PRO A 57 -12.80 0.46 9.75
C PRO A 57 -13.58 0.18 11.04
N SER A 58 -13.23 -0.89 11.75
CA SER A 58 -13.94 -1.39 12.94
C SER A 58 -13.03 -1.57 14.16
N SER A 59 -12.00 -0.73 14.31
CA SER A 59 -11.17 -0.73 15.53
C SER A 59 -11.99 -0.34 16.75
N ARG A 60 -11.63 -0.85 17.93
CA ARG A 60 -12.19 -0.45 19.23
C ARG A 60 -11.89 1.00 19.61
N THR A 61 -10.90 1.61 18.96
CA THR A 61 -10.45 2.98 19.26
C THR A 61 -10.96 3.95 18.18
N PRO A 62 -11.86 4.90 18.51
CA PRO A 62 -12.47 5.79 17.53
C PRO A 62 -11.47 6.62 16.71
N ILE A 63 -10.40 7.13 17.34
CA ILE A 63 -9.39 7.93 16.65
C ILE A 63 -8.64 7.12 15.58
N ILE A 64 -8.41 5.82 15.80
CA ILE A 64 -7.80 4.94 14.78
C ILE A 64 -8.73 4.78 13.58
N ASN A 65 -10.04 4.67 13.82
CA ASN A 65 -11.02 4.59 12.73
C ASN A 65 -11.05 5.91 11.92
N ALA A 66 -10.94 7.06 12.58
CA ALA A 66 -10.85 8.35 11.89
C ALA A 66 -9.63 8.42 10.97
N PHE A 67 -8.45 8.02 11.44
CA PHE A 67 -7.25 7.96 10.60
C PHE A 67 -7.38 7.00 9.42
N LYS A 68 -7.91 5.78 9.65
CA LYS A 68 -8.17 4.81 8.59
C LYS A 68 -9.17 5.33 7.56
N THR A 69 -10.21 6.03 8.01
CA THR A 69 -11.24 6.63 7.15
C THR A 69 -10.63 7.74 6.29
N ASN A 70 -9.81 8.60 6.88
CA ASN A 70 -9.10 9.65 6.15
C ASN A 70 -8.16 9.07 5.10
N ALA A 71 -7.41 8.01 5.42
CA ALA A 71 -6.52 7.36 4.46
C ALA A 71 -7.29 6.74 3.28
N LEU A 72 -8.42 6.07 3.54
CA LEU A 72 -9.30 5.54 2.49
C LEU A 72 -9.91 6.67 1.62
N PHE A 73 -10.28 7.79 2.24
CA PHE A 73 -10.82 8.93 1.52
C PHE A 73 -9.79 9.57 0.57
N GLN A 74 -8.52 9.65 0.98
CA GLN A 74 -7.44 10.23 0.19
C GLN A 74 -7.21 9.49 -1.15
N ILE A 75 -7.44 8.18 -1.18
CA ILE A 75 -7.17 7.33 -2.36
C ILE A 75 -8.44 6.90 -3.11
N LYS A 76 -9.61 7.47 -2.80
CA LYS A 76 -10.91 6.95 -3.27
C LYS A 76 -11.05 6.82 -4.80
N ASN A 77 -10.32 7.65 -5.57
CA ASN A 77 -10.45 7.77 -7.02
C ASN A 77 -9.41 6.97 -7.83
N ILE A 78 -8.64 6.09 -7.20
CA ILE A 78 -7.71 5.21 -7.94
C ILE A 78 -8.38 3.88 -8.33
N SER A 79 -7.82 3.17 -9.30
CA SER A 79 -8.20 1.80 -9.66
C SER A 79 -7.58 0.76 -8.73
N THR A 80 -8.06 -0.48 -8.79
CA THR A 80 -7.45 -1.62 -8.07
C THR A 80 -6.00 -1.84 -8.47
N ASP A 81 -5.70 -1.73 -9.76
CA ASP A 81 -4.35 -1.97 -10.31
C ASP A 81 -3.38 -0.86 -9.92
N GLU A 82 -3.84 0.39 -9.93
CA GLU A 82 -3.05 1.52 -9.39
C GLU A 82 -2.78 1.34 -7.89
N ALA A 83 -3.76 0.83 -7.13
CA ALA A 83 -3.57 0.55 -5.71
C ALA A 83 -2.51 -0.55 -5.48
N LYS A 84 -2.55 -1.65 -6.25
CA LYS A 84 -1.52 -2.71 -6.20
C LYS A 84 -0.14 -2.16 -6.54
N LYS A 85 -0.01 -1.44 -7.65
CA LYS A 85 1.27 -0.83 -8.09
C LYS A 85 1.83 0.11 -7.02
N THR A 86 0.99 0.95 -6.44
CA THR A 86 1.42 1.90 -5.40
C THR A 86 1.79 1.20 -4.11
N TYR A 87 1.09 0.12 -3.73
CA TYR A 87 1.46 -0.72 -2.59
C TYR A 87 2.85 -1.32 -2.78
N ILE A 88 3.10 -1.95 -3.94
CA ILE A 88 4.40 -2.53 -4.30
C ILE A 88 5.50 -1.47 -4.24
N GLU A 89 5.27 -0.28 -4.81
CA GLU A 89 6.22 0.82 -4.79
C GLU A 89 6.54 1.29 -3.36
N LEU A 90 5.52 1.44 -2.51
CA LEU A 90 5.70 1.82 -1.11
C LEU A 90 6.55 0.80 -0.35
N VAL A 91 6.25 -0.49 -0.51
CA VAL A 91 7.01 -1.57 0.12
C VAL A 91 8.46 -1.58 -0.36
N ASN A 92 8.69 -1.51 -1.67
CA ASN A 92 10.02 -1.51 -2.25
C ASN A 92 10.85 -0.31 -1.79
N ASN A 93 10.29 0.90 -1.84
CA ASN A 93 10.97 2.11 -1.39
C ASN A 93 11.28 2.05 0.10
N TYR A 94 10.37 1.52 0.91
CA TYR A 94 10.59 1.38 2.34
C TYR A 94 11.83 0.52 2.63
N PHE A 95 11.92 -0.66 2.02
CA PHE A 95 13.04 -1.56 2.26
C PHE A 95 14.33 -1.18 1.51
N LEU A 96 14.25 -0.34 0.47
CA LEU A 96 15.43 0.15 -0.23
C LEU A 96 16.17 1.24 0.58
N TYR A 97 15.44 2.10 1.28
CA TYR A 97 16.00 3.28 1.94
C TYR A 97 16.00 3.21 3.48
N ARG A 98 15.33 2.21 4.08
CA ARG A 98 15.43 1.97 5.51
C ARG A 98 16.81 1.38 5.84
N LYS A 99 17.62 2.15 6.54
CA LYS A 99 18.82 1.68 7.26
C LYS A 99 18.41 1.13 8.62
#